data_AF-A0A1X1BCD8-F1
#
_entry.id   AF-A0A1X1BCD8-F1
#
_cell.length_a   1.000
_cell.length_b   1.000
_cell.length_c   1.000
_cell.angle_alpha   90.00
_cell.angle_beta   90.00
_cell.angle_gamma   90.00
#
_symmetry.space_group_name_H-M   'P 1'
#
loop_
_entity.id
_entity.type
_entity.pdbx_description
1 polymer ?
#
loop_
_entity_poly.entity_id
_entity_poly.type
_entity_poly.pdbx_seq_one_letter_code
_entity_poly.pdbx_strand_id
1 'polypeptide(L)' 'MNPHTVAGVDLEVGKLAQDLREQGQSWTAIAADLEESPSYLQRAVSAYLAHTDAAARADQLPLF' A
#
# COMPACT_ATOMS: atom_id res chain seq x y z
N MET A 1 -18.58 11.55 -9.61
CA MET A 1 -17.33 10.79 -9.48
C MET A 1 -16.76 11.17 -8.11
N ASN A 2 -16.96 10.33 -7.09
CA ASN A 2 -16.60 10.68 -5.71
C ASN A 2 -15.07 10.66 -5.56
N PRO A 3 -14.39 11.70 -5.06
CA PRO A 3 -12.93 11.72 -4.92
C PRO A 3 -12.36 10.71 -3.92
N HIS A 4 -13.21 9.91 -3.26
CA HIS A 4 -12.82 8.75 -2.45
C HIS A 4 -12.40 7.51 -3.29
N THR A 5 -12.30 7.62 -4.63
CA THR A 5 -12.35 6.49 -5.58
C THR A 5 -11.04 5.91 -6.08
N VAL A 6 -9.88 6.54 -5.88
CA VAL A 6 -8.59 6.01 -6.40
C VAL A 6 -7.57 5.83 -5.28
N ALA A 7 -7.44 6.83 -4.39
CA ALA A 7 -6.50 6.75 -3.27
C ALA A 7 -6.82 5.61 -2.29
N GLY A 8 -8.11 5.31 -2.05
CA GLY A 8 -8.49 4.18 -1.20
C GLY A 8 -8.11 2.83 -1.82
N VAL A 9 -8.34 2.68 -3.13
CA VAL A 9 -7.99 1.47 -3.88
C VAL A 9 -6.47 1.26 -3.89
N ASP A 10 -5.69 2.33 -4.12
CA ASP A 10 -4.22 2.26 -4.07
C ASP A 10 -3.70 1.82 -2.69
N LEU A 11 -4.37 2.22 -1.60
CA LEU A 11 -4.00 1.81 -0.24
C LEU A 11 -4.35 0.34 0.03
N GLU A 12 -5.50 -0.14 -0.43
CA GLU A 12 -5.89 -1.55 -0.29
C GLU A 12 -4.99 -2.48 -1.11
N VAL A 13 -4.71 -2.12 -2.36
CA VAL A 13 -3.76 -2.84 -3.22
C VAL A 13 -2.36 -2.81 -2.62
N GLY A 14 -1.93 -1.65 -2.11
CA GLY A 14 -0.64 -1.48 -1.47
C GLY A 14 -0.47 -2.36 -0.22
N LYS A 15 -1.52 -2.44 0.61
CA LYS A 15 -1.54 -3.33 1.77
C LYS A 15 -1.46 -4.79 1.35
N LEU A 16 -2.30 -5.23 0.41
CA LEU A 16 -2.34 -6.62 -0.04
C LEU A 16 -1.00 -7.05 -0.67
N ALA A 17 -0.42 -6.20 -1.52
CA ALA A 17 0.86 -6.47 -2.14
C ALA A 17 2.01 -6.51 -1.11
N GLN A 18 1.96 -5.70 -0.06
CA GLN A 18 2.90 -5.75 1.05
C GLN A 18 2.78 -7.07 1.83
N ASP A 19 1.56 -7.50 2.19
CA ASP A 19 1.32 -8.76 2.91
C ASP A 19 1.84 -9.98 2.11
N LEU A 20 1.62 -10.00 0.80
CA LEU A 20 2.11 -11.07 -0.08
C LEU A 20 3.65 -11.05 -0.18
N ARG A 21 4.25 -9.85 -0.18
CA ARG A 21 5.71 -9.69 -0.18
C ARG A 21 6.33 -10.23 1.11
N GLU A 22 5.70 -9.98 2.26
CA GLU A 22 6.12 -10.48 3.58
C GLU A 22 5.98 -12.01 3.71
N GLN A 23 5.02 -12.60 3.00
CA GLN A 23 4.91 -14.06 2.84
C GLN A 23 5.99 -14.66 1.93
N GLY A 24 6.88 -13.83 1.38
CA GLY A 24 8.02 -14.27 0.56
C GLY A 24 7.73 -14.34 -0.93
N GLN A 25 6.56 -13.90 -1.41
CA GLN A 25 6.28 -13.87 -2.84
C GLN A 25 7.16 -12.83 -3.56
N SER A 26 7.48 -13.10 -4.83
CA SER A 26 8.20 -12.16 -5.68
C SER A 26 7.24 -11.14 -6.29
N TRP A 27 7.74 -9.94 -6.63
CA TRP A 27 6.92 -8.90 -7.28
C TRP A 27 6.27 -9.38 -8.58
N THR A 28 6.91 -10.28 -9.31
CA THR A 28 6.36 -10.87 -10.53
C THR A 28 5.17 -11.79 -10.25
N ALA A 29 5.24 -12.59 -9.17
CA ALA A 29 4.13 -13.45 -8.77
C ALA A 29 2.93 -12.62 -8.27
N ILE A 30 3.20 -11.60 -7.46
CA ILE A 30 2.17 -10.69 -6.93
C ILE A 30 1.50 -9.91 -8.07
N ALA A 31 2.27 -9.42 -9.04
CA ALA A 31 1.74 -8.75 -10.22
C ALA A 31 0.82 -9.66 -11.05
N ALA A 32 1.19 -10.92 -11.21
CA ALA A 32 0.36 -11.90 -11.91
C ALA A 32 -0.92 -12.23 -11.13
N ASP A 33 -0.84 -12.37 -9.81
CA ASP A 33 -1.98 -12.71 -8.94
C ASP A 33 -3.01 -11.58 -8.87
N LEU A 34 -2.54 -10.34 -8.83
CA LEU A 34 -3.40 -9.15 -8.77
C LEU A 34 -3.82 -8.62 -10.15
N GLU A 35 -3.36 -9.25 -11.24
CA GLU A 35 -3.57 -8.79 -12.63
C GLU A 35 -3.12 -7.34 -12.87
N GLU A 36 -2.09 -6.90 -12.15
CA GLU A 36 -1.61 -5.52 -12.11
C GLU A 36 -0.15 -5.39 -12.56
N SER A 37 0.25 -4.17 -12.92
CA SER A 37 1.66 -3.92 -13.30
C SER A 37 2.58 -3.87 -12.07
N PRO A 38 3.81 -4.45 -12.13
CA PRO A 38 4.76 -4.38 -11.00
C PRO A 38 5.08 -2.94 -10.55
N SER A 39 5.15 -2.00 -11.50
CA SER A 39 5.37 -0.57 -11.23
C SER A 39 4.19 0.08 -10.50
N TYR A 40 2.95 -0.35 -10.79
CA TYR A 40 1.77 0.11 -10.08
C TYR A 40 1.76 -0.42 -8.65
N LEU A 41 2.03 -1.72 -8.45
CA LEU A 41 2.11 -2.32 -7.12
C LEU A 41 3.17 -1.67 -6.23
N GLN A 42 4.35 -1.36 -6.77
CA GLN A 42 5.38 -0.64 -6.03
C GLN A 42 4.92 0.75 -5.59
N ARG A 43 4.18 1.47 -6.44
CA ARG A 43 3.61 2.78 -6.09
C ARG A 43 2.52 2.65 -5.04
N ALA A 44 1.63 1.67 -5.16
CA ALA A 44 0.56 1.38 -4.22
C ALA A 44 1.14 1.04 -2.83
N VAL A 45 2.15 0.17 -2.77
CA VAL A 45 2.87 -0.18 -1.54
C VAL A 45 3.54 1.05 -0.93
N SER A 46 4.21 1.88 -1.74
CA SER A 46 4.81 3.13 -1.25
C SER A 46 3.76 4.09 -0.67
N ALA A 47 2.58 4.18 -1.28
CA ALA A 47 1.49 5.01 -0.78
C ALA A 47 0.96 4.47 0.55
N TYR A 48 0.78 3.16 0.66
CA TYR A 48 0.38 2.48 1.90
C TYR A 48 1.38 2.70 3.05
N LEU A 49 2.68 2.52 2.79
CA LEU A 49 3.73 2.74 3.79
C LEU A 49 3.81 4.20 4.24
N ALA A 50 3.67 5.15 3.31
CA ALA A 50 3.63 6.57 3.66
C ALA A 50 2.39 6.92 4.51
N HIS A 51 1.24 6.31 4.20
CA HIS A 51 0.01 6.53 4.96
C HIS A 51 0.10 5.95 6.38
N THR A 52 0.66 4.76 6.53
CA THR A 52 0.86 4.11 7.84
C THR A 52 1.91 4.83 8.68
N ASP A 53 3.00 5.32 8.09
CA ASP A 53 4.00 6.15 8.79
C ASP A 53 3.39 7.48 9.26
N ALA A 54 2.60 8.15 8.41
CA ALA A 54 1.91 9.38 8.77
C ALA A 54 0.90 9.16 9.90
N ALA A 55 0.15 8.05 9.85
CA ALA A 55 -0.78 7.67 10.92
C ALA A 55 -0.03 7.36 12.23
N ALA A 56 1.08 6.61 12.17
CA ALA A 56 1.90 6.29 13.34
C ALA A 56 2.50 7.55 13.99
N ARG A 57 2.95 8.51 13.18
CA ARG A 57 3.43 9.82 13.66
C ARG A 57 2.34 10.69 14.26
N ALA A 58 1.12 10.62 13.73
CA ALA A 58 -0.02 11.32 14.30
C ALA A 58 -0.45 10.72 15.65
N ASP A 59 -0.32 9.40 15.81
CA ASP A 59 -0.59 8.68 17.06
C ASP A 59 0.49 8.94 18.14
N GLN A 60 1.71 9.26 17.70
CA GLN A 60 2.75 9.83 18.56
C GLN A 60 2.43 11.29 18.92
N LEU A 61 1.34 11.51 19.67
CA LEU A 61 1.08 12.77 20.34
C LEU A 61 2.34 13.18 21.13
N PRO A 62 2.90 14.38 20.88
CA PRO A 62 3.93 14.91 21.76
C PRO A 62 3.33 15.01 23.16
N LEU A 63 3.88 14.26 24.11
CA LEU A 63 3.59 14.41 25.53
C LEU A 63 4.23 15.72 26.03
N PHE A 64 3.77 16.87 25.53
CA PHE A 64 4.22 18.19 25.99
C PHE A 64 3.04 19.15 26.05
#